data_AF-A0AAU5ZFA1-F1
#
_entry.id   AF-A0AAU5ZFA1-F1
#
_cell.length_a   1.000
_cell.length_b   1.000
_cell.length_c   1.000
_cell.angle_alpha   90.00
_cell.angle_beta   90.00
_cell.angle_gamma   90.00
#
_symmetry.space_group_name_H-M   'P 1'
#
loop_
_entity.id
_entity.type
_entity.pdbx_description
1 polymer ?
#
loop_
_entity_poly.entity_id
_entity_poly.type
_entity_poly.pdbx_seq_one_letter_code
_entity_poly.pdbx_strand_id
1 'polypeptide(L)'
;MTRYDDVRLVLADPRFSRAAVVKQGAPRVALAKPMPNSLTTTDPPEHTRLRKLVSSTFAHRRIERTPPWVAELSAQLAEDVARAGDGADIRQLVALPLPIQVICQLLGVPYDDRAQFREWTELGYSMEMAEKDLVEDAMTSLTAYIEDLVTKKLANTDRPRTCWTNSSAPARKATGSVRRS
;
A
#
# COMPACT_ATOMS: atom_id res chain seq x y z
N MET A 1 5.11 -3.28 27.73
CA MET A 1 3.79 -2.76 28.14
C MET A 1 2.75 -3.68 27.54
N THR A 2 1.79 -4.18 28.32
CA THR A 2 0.86 -5.23 27.87
C THR A 2 -0.58 -4.99 28.28
N ARG A 3 -0.87 -3.99 29.14
CA ARG A 3 -2.23 -3.61 29.53
C ARG A 3 -2.82 -2.62 28.53
N TYR A 4 -4.13 -2.70 28.31
CA TYR A 4 -4.86 -1.82 27.38
C TYR A 4 -4.66 -0.34 27.72
N ASP A 5 -4.84 0.05 28.99
CA ASP A 5 -4.75 1.45 29.41
C ASP A 5 -3.34 2.03 29.19
N ASP A 6 -2.32 1.22 29.45
CA ASP A 6 -0.92 1.58 29.23
C ASP A 6 -0.64 1.83 27.73
N VAL A 7 -1.14 0.95 26.85
CA VAL A 7 -0.99 1.10 25.40
C VAL A 7 -1.75 2.33 24.90
N ARG A 8 -2.99 2.53 25.36
CA ARG A 8 -3.80 3.69 24.98
C ARG A 8 -3.15 5.00 25.43
N LEU A 9 -2.60 5.04 26.65
CA LEU A 9 -1.88 6.19 27.17
C LEU A 9 -0.68 6.53 26.27
N VAL A 10 0.17 5.55 25.95
CA VAL A 10 1.35 5.79 25.11
C VAL A 10 1.00 6.26 23.71
N LEU A 11 -0.05 5.69 23.10
CA LEU A 11 -0.44 6.04 21.73
C LEU A 11 -1.13 7.41 21.61
N ALA A 12 -1.72 7.92 22.69
CA ALA A 12 -2.51 9.16 22.66
C ALA A 12 -1.81 10.36 23.32
N ASP A 13 -0.82 10.12 24.19
CA ASP A 13 -0.16 11.17 24.95
C ASP A 13 1.00 11.80 24.17
N PRO A 14 1.02 13.13 23.96
CA PRO A 14 2.02 13.82 23.15
C PRO A 14 3.44 13.76 23.74
N ARG A 15 3.62 13.29 24.98
CA ARG A 15 4.95 13.03 25.57
C ARG A 15 5.68 11.88 24.86
N PHE A 16 4.97 10.99 24.17
CA PHE A 16 5.55 9.89 23.42
C PHE A 16 5.68 10.27 21.94
N SER A 17 6.89 10.68 21.55
CA SER A 17 7.19 11.22 20.22
C SER A 17 7.38 10.13 19.17
N ARG A 18 6.69 10.28 18.03
CA ARG A 18 6.99 9.54 16.80
C ARG A 18 8.26 10.04 16.13
N ALA A 19 8.57 11.33 16.22
CA ALA A 19 9.79 11.91 15.64
C ALA A 19 11.08 11.38 16.28
N ALA A 20 11.02 10.82 17.49
CA ALA A 20 12.18 10.21 18.12
C ALA A 20 12.71 8.96 17.39
N VAL A 21 11.91 8.28 16.57
CA VAL A 21 12.32 7.02 15.91
C VAL A 21 13.33 7.18 14.78
N VAL A 22 13.45 8.38 14.22
CA VAL A 22 14.45 8.68 13.18
C VAL A 22 15.81 9.03 13.77
N LYS A 23 15.91 9.20 15.10
CA LYS A 23 17.17 9.50 15.78
C LYS A 23 18.14 8.33 15.67
N GLN A 24 19.42 8.64 15.65
CA GLN A 24 20.48 7.64 15.69
C GLN A 24 20.37 6.80 16.97
N GLY A 25 20.50 5.47 16.83
CA GLY A 25 20.41 4.54 17.97
C GLY A 25 18.99 4.23 18.46
N ALA A 26 17.94 4.77 17.83
CA ALA A 26 16.57 4.39 18.14
C ALA A 26 16.34 2.88 17.84
N PRO A 27 15.64 2.13 18.72
CA PRO A 27 15.29 0.74 18.47
C PRO A 27 14.47 0.58 17.19
N ARG A 28 14.72 -0.49 16.43
CA ARG A 28 14.03 -0.77 15.16
C ARG A 28 13.56 -2.21 15.12
N VAL A 29 12.38 -2.40 14.52
CA VAL A 29 11.79 -3.72 14.28
C VAL A 29 11.94 -4.11 12.80
N ALA A 30 11.81 -3.15 11.88
CA ALA A 30 12.05 -3.35 10.46
C ALA A 30 13.51 -3.03 10.07
N LEU A 31 13.98 -3.65 8.98
CA LEU A 31 15.32 -3.41 8.41
C LEU A 31 15.44 -2.03 7.76
N ALA A 32 14.37 -1.58 7.10
CA ALA A 32 14.35 -0.27 6.46
C ALA A 32 14.49 0.86 7.49
N LYS A 33 15.31 1.87 7.14
CA LYS A 33 15.44 3.08 7.95
C LYS A 33 14.09 3.84 7.92
N PRO A 34 13.57 4.30 9.06
CA PRO A 34 12.37 5.13 9.07
C PRO A 34 12.59 6.38 8.22
N MET A 35 11.68 6.64 7.29
CA MET A 35 11.76 7.81 6.41
C MET A 35 11.47 9.08 7.22
N PRO A 36 12.37 10.08 7.22
CA PRO A 36 12.13 11.34 7.92
C PRO A 36 10.97 12.11 7.28
N ASN A 37 10.35 13.01 8.04
CA ASN A 37 9.27 13.90 7.58
C ASN A 37 8.04 13.18 6.98
N SER A 38 7.80 11.93 7.40
CA SER A 38 6.63 11.16 6.99
C SER A 38 5.51 11.22 8.03
N LEU A 39 4.30 10.80 7.65
CA LEU A 39 3.15 10.72 8.56
C LEU A 39 3.43 9.81 9.78
N THR A 40 4.29 8.81 9.65
CA THR A 40 4.56 7.83 10.70
C THR A 40 5.77 8.20 11.57
N THR A 41 6.51 9.25 11.23
CA THR A 41 7.75 9.67 11.91
C THR A 41 7.73 11.14 12.34
N THR A 42 6.55 11.74 12.45
CA THR A 42 6.40 13.15 12.79
C THR A 42 5.33 13.32 13.87
N ASP A 43 5.45 14.37 14.68
CA ASP A 43 4.49 14.74 15.72
C ASP A 43 3.66 15.97 15.29
N PRO A 44 2.55 16.29 15.98
CA PRO A 44 1.88 17.58 15.80
C PRO A 44 2.84 18.77 15.99
N PRO A 45 2.68 19.88 15.23
CA PRO A 45 1.59 20.17 14.30
C PRO A 45 1.78 19.57 12.89
N GLU A 46 2.99 19.13 12.56
CA GLU A 46 3.34 18.70 11.21
C GLU A 46 2.64 17.38 10.83
N HIS A 47 2.52 16.44 11.77
CA HIS A 47 1.66 15.26 11.60
C HIS A 47 0.22 15.64 11.23
N THR A 48 -0.36 16.65 11.89
CA THR A 48 -1.72 17.12 11.61
C THR A 48 -1.84 17.73 10.22
N ARG A 49 -0.83 18.48 9.78
CA ARG A 49 -0.75 19.03 8.42
C ARG A 49 -0.73 17.92 7.37
N LEU A 50 0.19 16.96 7.50
CA LEU A 50 0.32 15.81 6.59
C LEU A 50 -0.95 14.95 6.59
N ARG A 51 -1.51 14.67 7.76
CA ARG A 51 -2.75 13.88 7.90
C ARG A 51 -3.92 14.52 7.17
N LYS A 52 -4.06 15.85 7.23
CA LYS A 52 -5.14 16.57 6.53
C LYS A 52 -5.08 16.39 5.00
N LEU A 53 -3.88 16.28 4.42
CA LEU A 53 -3.71 16.08 2.97
C LEU A 53 -4.28 14.74 2.49
N VAL A 54 -4.18 13.70 3.31
CA VAL A 54 -4.60 12.33 2.95
C VAL A 54 -5.91 11.89 3.58
N SER A 55 -6.40 12.55 4.64
CA SER A 55 -7.59 12.08 5.39
C SER A 55 -8.87 12.08 4.58
N SER A 56 -9.02 13.01 3.62
CA SER A 56 -10.22 13.09 2.79
C SER A 56 -10.39 11.86 1.88
N THR A 57 -9.27 11.21 1.51
CA THR A 57 -9.21 9.94 0.79
C THR A 57 -9.80 8.80 1.60
N PHE A 58 -9.38 8.69 2.87
CA PHE A 58 -9.74 7.59 3.77
C PHE A 58 -10.97 7.91 4.62
N ALA A 59 -11.80 8.87 4.19
CA ALA A 59 -13.01 9.23 4.91
C ALA A 59 -14.01 8.06 4.88
N HIS A 60 -14.67 7.81 6.01
CA HIS A 60 -15.59 6.68 6.19
C HIS A 60 -16.62 6.54 5.07
N ARG A 61 -17.32 7.64 4.71
CA ARG A 61 -18.29 7.66 3.60
C ARG A 61 -17.73 7.25 2.24
N ARG A 62 -16.42 7.42 2.01
CA ARG A 62 -15.74 6.99 0.77
C ARG A 62 -15.35 5.51 0.81
N ILE A 63 -15.04 4.98 1.99
CA ILE A 63 -14.69 3.57 2.20
C ILE A 63 -15.95 2.69 2.21
N GLU A 64 -17.04 3.14 2.87
CA GLU A 64 -18.32 2.41 2.95
C GLU A 64 -18.93 2.14 1.58
N ARG A 65 -18.68 3.02 0.61
CA ARG A 65 -18.96 2.76 -0.78
C ARG A 65 -17.83 1.91 -1.33
N THR A 66 -17.82 0.61 -0.99
CA THR A 66 -16.89 -0.35 -1.59
C THR A 66 -16.89 -0.11 -3.09
N PRO A 67 -15.77 0.38 -3.66
CA PRO A 67 -15.75 0.70 -5.07
C PRO A 67 -16.05 -0.60 -5.85
N PRO A 68 -16.91 -0.57 -6.90
CA PRO A 68 -17.29 -1.78 -7.64
C PRO A 68 -16.09 -2.65 -8.05
N TRP A 69 -14.97 -2.03 -8.43
CA TRP A 69 -13.75 -2.74 -8.80
C TRP A 69 -13.11 -3.55 -7.66
N VAL A 70 -13.29 -3.16 -6.38
CA VAL A 70 -12.80 -3.94 -5.23
C VAL A 70 -13.62 -5.22 -5.07
N ALA A 71 -14.92 -5.14 -5.31
CA ALA A 71 -15.79 -6.31 -5.30
C ALA A 71 -15.45 -7.26 -6.47
N GLU A 72 -15.22 -6.71 -7.66
CA GLU A 72 -14.75 -7.48 -8.83
C GLU A 72 -13.40 -8.16 -8.56
N LEU A 73 -12.44 -7.45 -7.99
CA LEU A 73 -11.15 -8.02 -7.60
C LEU A 73 -11.34 -9.14 -6.56
N SER A 74 -12.18 -8.93 -5.56
CA SER A 74 -12.45 -9.93 -4.53
C SER A 74 -13.10 -11.19 -5.12
N ALA A 75 -14.03 -11.02 -6.06
CA ALA A 75 -14.66 -12.14 -6.77
C ALA A 75 -13.63 -12.91 -7.61
N GLN A 76 -12.73 -12.22 -8.33
CA GLN A 76 -11.68 -12.86 -9.11
C GLN A 76 -10.73 -13.70 -8.23
N LEU A 77 -10.31 -13.17 -7.08
CA LEU A 77 -9.45 -13.91 -6.15
C LEU A 77 -10.19 -15.11 -5.54
N ALA A 78 -11.50 -15.00 -5.30
CA ALA A 78 -12.31 -16.12 -4.84
C ALA A 78 -12.43 -17.22 -5.91
N GLU A 79 -12.56 -16.86 -7.19
CA GLU A 79 -12.51 -17.83 -8.30
C GLU A 79 -11.15 -18.54 -8.38
N ASP A 80 -10.06 -17.83 -8.12
CA ASP A 80 -8.72 -18.41 -8.14
C ASP A 80 -8.54 -19.44 -7.02
N VAL A 81 -9.09 -19.17 -5.83
CA VAL A 81 -9.16 -20.15 -4.73
C VAL A 81 -10.00 -21.36 -5.12
N ALA A 82 -11.18 -21.16 -5.69
CA ALA A 82 -12.05 -22.25 -6.12
C ALA A 82 -11.39 -23.14 -7.18
N ARG A 83 -10.59 -22.55 -8.08
CA ARG A 83 -9.84 -23.27 -9.12
C ARG A 83 -8.67 -24.08 -8.56
N ALA A 84 -8.02 -23.57 -7.51
CA ALA A 84 -6.93 -24.27 -6.84
C ALA A 84 -7.41 -25.51 -6.07
N GLY A 85 -8.68 -25.51 -5.63
CA GLY A 85 -9.31 -26.65 -4.97
C GLY A 85 -8.87 -26.83 -3.52
N ASP A 86 -9.02 -28.05 -2.99
CA ASP A 86 -8.70 -28.36 -1.61
C ASP A 86 -7.20 -28.14 -1.31
N GLY A 87 -6.92 -27.49 -0.19
CA GLY A 87 -5.55 -27.14 0.21
C GLY A 87 -5.02 -25.82 -0.39
N ALA A 88 -5.88 -25.03 -1.04
CA ALA A 88 -5.51 -23.70 -1.54
C ALA A 88 -4.93 -22.80 -0.44
N ASP A 89 -3.77 -22.18 -0.72
CA ASP A 89 -3.15 -21.21 0.16
C ASP A 89 -3.83 -19.84 0.04
N ILE A 90 -4.77 -19.57 0.94
CA ILE A 90 -5.53 -18.31 1.00
C ILE A 90 -4.62 -17.10 1.24
N ARG A 91 -3.48 -17.27 1.92
CA ARG A 91 -2.54 -16.17 2.13
C ARG A 91 -1.96 -15.73 0.78
N GLN A 92 -1.50 -16.67 -0.03
CA GLN A 92 -0.92 -16.40 -1.35
C GLN A 92 -1.97 -15.94 -2.37
N LEU A 93 -3.17 -16.52 -2.33
CA LEU A 93 -4.21 -16.25 -3.32
C LEU A 93 -5.09 -15.04 -2.98
N VAL A 94 -5.19 -14.63 -1.72
CA VAL A 94 -6.09 -13.54 -1.32
C VAL A 94 -5.42 -12.51 -0.42
N ALA A 95 -4.88 -12.94 0.73
CA ALA A 95 -4.47 -12.00 1.78
C ALA A 95 -3.30 -11.10 1.37
N LEU A 96 -2.37 -11.62 0.56
CA LEU A 96 -1.28 -10.84 -0.04
C LEU A 96 -1.74 -10.01 -1.25
N PRO A 97 -2.41 -10.58 -2.28
CA PRO A 97 -2.74 -9.85 -3.49
C PRO A 97 -3.82 -8.79 -3.31
N LEU A 98 -4.83 -9.00 -2.46
CA LEU A 98 -5.96 -8.08 -2.34
C LEU A 98 -5.51 -6.68 -1.85
N PRO A 99 -4.81 -6.52 -0.71
CA PRO A 99 -4.44 -5.20 -0.23
C PRO A 99 -3.46 -4.47 -1.15
N ILE A 100 -2.48 -5.18 -1.73
CA ILE A 100 -1.47 -4.57 -2.59
C ILE A 100 -2.08 -4.08 -3.91
N GLN A 101 -2.97 -4.87 -4.52
CA GLN A 101 -3.67 -4.43 -5.73
C GLN A 101 -4.60 -3.25 -5.44
N VAL A 102 -5.25 -3.25 -4.27
CA VAL A 102 -6.12 -2.16 -3.87
C VAL A 102 -5.33 -0.87 -3.70
N ILE A 103 -4.23 -0.89 -2.95
CA ILE A 103 -3.42 0.31 -2.73
C ILE A 103 -2.73 0.78 -4.02
N CYS A 104 -2.23 -0.12 -4.87
CA CYS A 104 -1.67 0.23 -6.18
C CYS A 104 -2.69 0.95 -7.06
N GLN A 105 -3.93 0.47 -7.12
CA GLN A 105 -5.01 1.16 -7.83
C GLN A 105 -5.27 2.55 -7.24
N LEU A 106 -5.38 2.67 -5.91
CA LEU A 106 -5.63 3.96 -5.25
C LEU A 106 -4.49 4.97 -5.47
N LEU A 107 -3.25 4.49 -5.42
CA LEU A 107 -2.05 5.28 -5.69
C LEU A 107 -1.87 5.59 -7.18
N GLY A 108 -2.67 4.99 -8.07
CA GLY A 108 -2.56 5.18 -9.52
C GLY A 108 -1.34 4.52 -10.14
N VAL A 109 -0.78 3.49 -9.50
CA VAL A 109 0.30 2.66 -10.02
C VAL A 109 -0.21 1.94 -11.29
N PRO A 110 0.43 2.13 -12.46
CA PRO A 110 0.15 1.38 -13.67
C PRO A 110 0.15 -0.13 -13.43
N TYR A 111 -0.68 -0.86 -14.17
CA TYR A 111 -0.85 -2.30 -13.96
C TYR A 111 0.47 -3.06 -14.09
N ASP A 112 1.28 -2.71 -15.10
CA ASP A 112 2.55 -3.37 -15.41
C ASP A 112 3.61 -3.17 -14.31
N ASP A 113 3.50 -2.11 -13.53
CA ASP A 113 4.46 -1.78 -12.47
C ASP A 113 4.12 -2.44 -11.12
N ARG A 114 2.93 -3.03 -10.97
CA ARG A 114 2.43 -3.50 -9.66
C ARG A 114 3.23 -4.64 -9.05
N ALA A 115 3.75 -5.54 -9.88
CA ALA A 115 4.59 -6.65 -9.41
C ALA A 115 5.88 -6.10 -8.80
N GLN A 116 6.55 -5.18 -9.51
CA GLN A 116 7.77 -4.56 -9.02
C GLN A 116 7.52 -3.71 -7.76
N PHE A 117 6.43 -2.93 -7.74
CA PHE A 117 6.03 -2.15 -6.59
C PHE A 117 5.81 -3.04 -5.35
N ARG A 118 5.15 -4.18 -5.54
CA ARG A 118 4.95 -5.18 -4.49
C ARG A 118 6.28 -5.68 -3.93
N GLU A 119 7.21 -6.11 -4.79
CA GLU A 119 8.52 -6.61 -4.38
C GLU A 119 9.29 -5.60 -3.53
N TRP A 120 9.33 -4.33 -3.94
CA TRP A 120 10.00 -3.30 -3.14
C TRP A 120 9.35 -3.11 -1.76
N THR A 121 8.02 -3.14 -1.70
CA THR A 121 7.30 -3.01 -0.42
C THR A 121 7.46 -4.23 0.48
N GLU A 122 7.45 -5.45 -0.07
CA GLU A 122 7.64 -6.68 0.70
C GLU A 122 9.05 -6.73 1.28
N LEU A 123 10.07 -6.35 0.50
CA LEU A 123 11.45 -6.32 0.97
C LEU A 123 11.67 -5.24 2.03
N GLY A 124 11.13 -4.04 1.81
CA GLY A 124 11.26 -2.90 2.73
C GLY A 124 10.63 -3.12 4.10
N TYR A 125 9.53 -3.86 4.15
CA TYR A 125 8.77 -4.15 5.37
C TYR A 125 8.91 -5.60 5.86
N SER A 126 9.85 -6.36 5.29
CA SER A 126 10.16 -7.70 5.77
C SER A 126 10.71 -7.64 7.20
N MET A 127 10.20 -8.55 8.04
CA MET A 127 10.72 -8.81 9.39
C MET A 127 11.72 -9.98 9.39
N GLU A 128 11.88 -10.65 8.25
CA GLU A 128 12.87 -11.70 8.07
C GLU A 128 14.25 -11.08 7.81
N MET A 129 15.31 -11.82 8.10
CA MET A 129 16.66 -11.36 7.79
C MET A 129 16.82 -11.27 6.27
N ALA A 130 16.75 -10.04 5.75
CA ALA A 130 17.16 -9.70 4.40
C ALA A 130 18.52 -9.02 4.44
N GLU A 131 19.24 -9.10 3.32
CA GLU A 131 20.48 -8.36 3.14
C GLU A 131 20.16 -6.86 3.17
N LYS A 132 20.88 -6.14 4.04
CA LYS A 132 20.63 -4.73 4.30
C LYS A 132 20.71 -3.89 3.03
N ASP A 133 21.66 -4.20 2.15
CA ASP A 133 21.89 -3.45 0.91
C ASP A 133 20.72 -3.64 -0.06
N LEU A 134 20.17 -4.85 -0.18
CA LEU A 134 18.97 -5.12 -0.99
C LEU A 134 17.75 -4.34 -0.48
N VAL A 135 17.58 -4.24 0.85
CA VAL A 135 16.50 -3.44 1.46
C VAL A 135 16.69 -1.95 1.18
N GLU A 136 17.92 -1.44 1.31
CA GLU A 136 18.22 -0.04 1.03
C GLU A 136 18.00 0.30 -0.46
N ASP A 137 18.38 -0.58 -1.38
CA ASP A 137 18.15 -0.43 -2.81
C ASP A 137 16.66 -0.41 -3.16
N ALA A 138 15.90 -1.39 -2.66
CA ALA A 138 14.45 -1.44 -2.90
C ALA A 138 13.71 -0.21 -2.36
N MET A 139 14.08 0.28 -1.18
CA MET A 139 13.48 1.49 -0.62
C MET A 139 13.87 2.75 -1.40
N THR A 140 15.09 2.79 -1.95
CA THR A 140 15.54 3.85 -2.85
C THR A 140 14.75 3.83 -4.15
N SER A 141 14.60 2.68 -4.78
CA SER A 141 13.80 2.50 -6.01
C SER A 141 12.33 2.85 -5.79
N LEU A 142 11.72 2.40 -4.69
CA LEU A 142 10.35 2.72 -4.34
C LEU A 142 10.13 4.22 -4.16
N THR A 143 11.06 4.91 -3.49
CA THR A 143 10.98 6.36 -3.27
C THR A 143 11.07 7.11 -4.60
N ALA A 144 12.07 6.80 -5.43
CA ALA A 144 12.23 7.40 -6.74
C ALA A 144 11.00 7.17 -7.64
N TYR A 145 10.43 5.96 -7.59
CA TYR A 145 9.22 5.62 -8.33
C TYR A 145 8.00 6.44 -7.88
N ILE A 146 7.78 6.60 -6.57
CA ILE A 146 6.68 7.40 -6.04
C ILE A 146 6.86 8.88 -6.41
N GLU A 147 8.08 9.42 -6.36
CA GLU A 147 8.37 10.80 -6.77
C GLU A 147 8.06 11.05 -8.25
N ASP A 148 8.44 10.13 -9.13
CA ASP A 148 8.10 10.17 -10.54
C ASP A 148 6.59 10.07 -10.76
N LEU A 149 5.91 9.16 -10.06
CA LEU A 149 4.46 9.00 -10.13
C LEU A 149 3.71 10.28 -9.70
N VAL A 150 4.18 10.93 -8.63
CA VAL A 150 3.63 12.22 -8.16
C VAL A 150 3.89 13.30 -9.21
N THR A 151 5.09 13.38 -9.77
CA THR A 151 5.45 14.35 -10.82
C THR A 151 4.56 14.22 -12.04
N LYS A 152 4.38 12.99 -12.55
CA LYS A 152 3.48 12.68 -13.67
C LYS A 152 2.02 13.07 -13.37
N LYS A 153 1.56 12.83 -12.14
CA LYS A 153 0.20 13.21 -11.71
C LYS A 153 0.01 14.72 -11.61
N LEU A 154 1.03 15.45 -11.16
CA LEU A 154 0.97 16.91 -11.07
C LEU A 154 1.02 17.58 -12.44
N ALA A 155 1.74 16.99 -13.41
CA ALA A 155 1.80 17.47 -14.78
C ALA A 155 0.51 17.23 -15.57
N ASN A 156 -0.29 16.22 -15.19
CA ASN A 156 -1.55 15.89 -15.85
C ASN A 156 -2.74 16.58 -15.16
N THR A 157 -2.93 17.87 -15.44
CA THR A 157 -3.97 18.73 -14.84
C THR A 157 -5.40 18.45 -15.28
N ASP A 158 -5.61 17.60 -16.29
CA ASP A 158 -6.94 17.36 -16.90
C ASP A 158 -7.82 16.40 -16.08
N ARG A 159 -7.30 15.79 -15.00
CA ARG A 159 -8.08 14.92 -14.11
C ARG A 159 -8.42 15.61 -12.80
N PRO A 160 -9.68 15.48 -12.32
CA PRO A 160 -10.01 15.92 -10.97
C PRO A 160 -9.14 15.14 -9.97
N ARG A 161 -8.57 15.85 -8.98
CA ARG A 161 -7.68 15.30 -7.93
C ARG A 161 -8.30 14.16 -7.11
N THR A 162 -9.60 13.91 -7.32
CA THR A 162 -10.43 12.87 -6.70
C THR A 162 -10.67 11.66 -7.61
N CYS A 163 -10.13 11.61 -8.83
CA CYS A 163 -10.25 10.46 -9.73
C CYS A 163 -9.18 9.42 -9.38
N TRP A 164 -9.62 8.35 -8.71
CA TRP A 164 -8.77 7.27 -8.18
C TRP A 164 -8.35 6.25 -9.24
N THR A 165 -9.05 6.18 -10.36
CA THR A 165 -8.89 5.08 -11.30
C THR A 165 -7.96 5.48 -12.43
N ASN A 166 -6.95 4.64 -12.67
CA ASN A 166 -6.33 4.60 -13.98
C ASN A 166 -7.36 3.94 -14.92
N SER A 167 -7.95 4.69 -15.85
CA SER A 167 -8.92 4.21 -16.85
C SER A 167 -8.27 3.30 -17.91
N SER A 168 -7.42 2.38 -17.47
CA SER A 168 -6.75 1.39 -18.30
C SER A 168 -6.79 0.05 -17.58
N ALA A 169 -7.99 -0.46 -17.33
CA ALA A 169 -8.15 -1.90 -17.19
C ALA A 169 -8.00 -2.48 -18.61
N PRO A 170 -7.18 -3.53 -18.83
CA PRO A 170 -7.08 -4.14 -20.15
C PRO A 170 -8.45 -4.74 -20.51
N ALA A 171 -8.97 -4.36 -21.68
CA ALA A 171 -10.05 -5.09 -22.31
C ALA A 171 -9.58 -6.54 -22.53
N ARG A 172 -10.11 -7.49 -21.75
CA ARG A 172 -9.86 -8.92 -22.01
C ARG A 172 -10.39 -9.21 -23.42
N LYS A 173 -9.48 -9.52 -24.35
CA LYS A 173 -9.86 -10.13 -25.63
C LYS A 173 -10.55 -11.44 -25.31
N ALA A 174 -11.83 -11.54 -25.67
CA ALA A 174 -12.57 -12.78 -25.60
C ALA A 174 -11.92 -13.80 -26.56
N THR A 175 -11.15 -14.73 -26.02
CA THR A 175 -10.72 -15.93 -26.76
C THR A 175 -11.86 -16.93 -26.77
N GLY A 176 -12.83 -16.69 -27.67
CA GLY A 176 -13.80 -17.68 -28.09
C GLY A 176 -13.30 -18.45 -29.30
N SER A 177 -12.89 -19.70 -29.12
CA SER A 177 -13.41 -20.84 -29.92
C SER A 177 -12.79 -22.15 -29.43
N VAL A 178 -13.50 -22.87 -28.56
CA VAL A 178 -13.37 -24.33 -28.51
C VAL A 178 -14.39 -24.88 -29.50
N ARG A 179 -13.92 -25.26 -30.70
CA ARG A 179 -14.67 -26.16 -31.59
C ARG A 179 -14.38 -27.57 -31.10
N ARG A 180 -15.40 -28.23 -30.54
CA ARG A 180 -15.38 -29.67 -30.26
C ARG A 180 -15.37 -30.43 -31.58
N SER A 181 -14.55 -31.47 -31.61
CA SER A 181 -14.55 -32.54 -32.62
C SER A 181 -15.85 -33.34 -32.58
#